data_AF-A0A2E8VTR2-F1
#
_entry.id   AF-A0A2E8VTR2-F1
#
_cell.length_a   1.000
_cell.length_b   1.000
_cell.length_c   1.000
_cell.angle_alpha   90.00
_cell.angle_beta   90.00
_cell.angle_gamma   90.00
#
_symmetry.space_group_name_H-M   'P 1'
#
loop_
_entity.id
_entity.type
_entity.pdbx_description
1 polymer ?
#
loop_
_entity_poly.entity_id
_entity_poly.type
_entity_poly.pdbx_seq_one_letter_code
_entity_poly.pdbx_strand_id
1 'polypeptide(L)'
;MRLVPHGAPRPTPGCSIRSRRYAGCRATSAPLAAISATSPYSASRPVPPPLPACLRCPPARGLFHKAIMQSGAGDPAAYEAMAERSGAVFGSIGVDPADANLIRSLTPEALVRAGQESESGTRGCGLTLDPETLPGPLMSGEGRVDVPLLIGTNRDESRLFNVFRGRPELGDAELVAGVGALCAVQPDEASSILRTFRDSRAQAGLGTDNHALYDAVATVRAFRLPSVRFAAVHRAPVYQYLFDWESPAMRGALGSCHALEMPFVFGTLSAPTQDRFAGTGEAVRALARTMMDAWSAFARSGDPTTDQLGWQPYTQTARKTMRLGRECGMGPGPFAVEREVLEPYC
;
A
#
# COMPACT_ATOMS: atom_id res chain seq x y z
N MET A 1 -9.15 -34.44 -6.47
CA MET A 1 -8.98 -34.00 -7.87
C MET A 1 -10.35 -33.61 -8.41
N ARG A 2 -10.83 -32.39 -8.09
CA ARG A 2 -12.11 -31.88 -8.60
C ARG A 2 -11.80 -30.93 -9.75
N LEU A 3 -12.34 -31.26 -10.92
CA LEU A 3 -12.25 -30.49 -12.16
C LEU A 3 -12.92 -29.13 -11.96
N VAL A 4 -12.15 -28.05 -12.12
CA VAL A 4 -12.70 -26.70 -12.26
C VAL A 4 -13.42 -26.63 -13.62
N PRO A 5 -14.71 -26.25 -13.71
CA PRO A 5 -15.40 -26.19 -14.98
C PRO A 5 -14.79 -25.10 -15.87
N HIS A 6 -14.45 -25.45 -17.11
CA HIS A 6 -14.16 -24.48 -18.17
C HIS A 6 -15.36 -23.52 -18.32
N GLY A 7 -15.22 -22.28 -17.84
CA GLY A 7 -16.28 -21.26 -17.97
C GLY A 7 -16.41 -20.26 -16.82
N ALA A 8 -15.69 -20.46 -15.70
CA ALA A 8 -15.68 -19.48 -14.61
C ALA A 8 -15.12 -18.12 -15.07
N PRO A 9 -15.72 -16.98 -14.68
CA PRO A 9 -15.16 -15.66 -14.96
C PRO A 9 -13.75 -15.55 -14.36
N ARG A 10 -12.81 -15.05 -15.18
CA ARG A 10 -11.37 -15.04 -14.88
C ARG A 10 -11.04 -14.06 -13.75
N PRO A 11 -10.07 -14.37 -12.87
CA PRO A 11 -9.89 -13.68 -11.58
C PRO A 11 -9.29 -12.26 -11.64
N THR A 12 -8.73 -11.81 -12.76
CA THR A 12 -7.92 -10.56 -12.82
C THR A 12 -8.18 -9.65 -14.04
N PRO A 13 -9.44 -9.29 -14.37
CA PRO A 13 -9.73 -8.37 -15.47
C PRO A 13 -9.05 -7.00 -15.32
N GLY A 14 -8.76 -6.57 -14.09
CA GLY A 14 -8.04 -5.32 -13.81
C GLY A 14 -6.66 -5.23 -14.47
N CYS A 15 -5.86 -6.31 -14.48
CA CYS A 15 -4.52 -6.32 -15.09
C CYS A 15 -4.60 -6.18 -16.61
N SER A 16 -5.60 -6.80 -17.22
CA SER A 16 -5.94 -6.67 -18.63
C SER A 16 -6.41 -5.24 -18.98
N ILE A 17 -7.24 -4.61 -18.14
CA ILE A 17 -7.72 -3.24 -18.37
C ILE A 17 -6.57 -2.22 -18.31
N ARG A 18 -5.68 -2.31 -17.31
CA ARG A 18 -4.56 -1.37 -17.15
C ARG A 18 -3.49 -1.55 -18.22
N SER A 19 -3.15 -2.80 -18.59
CA SER A 19 -2.24 -3.07 -19.71
C SER A 19 -2.80 -2.54 -21.03
N ARG A 20 -4.11 -2.69 -21.30
CA ARG A 20 -4.77 -2.07 -22.46
C ARG A 20 -4.70 -0.54 -22.42
N ARG A 21 -4.87 0.10 -21.25
CA ARG A 21 -4.69 1.57 -21.12
C ARG A 21 -3.24 1.99 -21.40
N TYR A 22 -2.24 1.29 -20.89
CA TYR A 22 -0.84 1.60 -21.18
C TYR A 22 -0.48 1.37 -22.66
N ALA A 23 -1.01 0.30 -23.27
CA ALA A 23 -0.85 0.05 -24.70
C ALA A 23 -1.47 1.18 -25.55
N GLY A 24 -2.63 1.71 -25.13
CA GLY A 24 -3.25 2.88 -25.74
C GLY A 24 -2.39 4.15 -25.65
N CYS A 25 -1.83 4.45 -24.47
CA CYS A 25 -0.96 5.62 -24.30
C CYS A 25 0.37 5.51 -25.05
N ARG A 26 0.94 4.30 -25.19
CA ARG A 26 2.16 4.05 -25.98
C ARG A 26 1.97 4.36 -27.47
N ALA A 27 0.75 4.25 -27.98
CA ALA A 27 0.44 4.60 -29.36
C ALA A 27 0.42 6.12 -29.62
N THR A 28 0.45 6.96 -28.57
CA THR A 28 0.21 8.41 -28.68
C THR A 28 1.31 9.34 -28.15
N SER A 29 2.30 8.89 -27.34
CA SER A 29 3.39 9.77 -26.83
C SER A 29 4.54 9.04 -26.06
N ALA A 30 5.58 9.81 -25.69
CA ALA A 30 6.91 9.47 -25.12
C ALA A 30 6.91 8.73 -23.73
N PRO A 31 8.07 8.32 -23.15
CA PRO A 31 8.13 7.24 -22.15
C PRO A 31 7.32 7.50 -20.87
N LEU A 32 6.43 6.56 -20.54
CA LEU A 32 5.51 6.64 -19.41
C LEU A 32 6.14 6.13 -18.11
N ALA A 33 5.98 6.89 -17.01
CA ALA A 33 6.15 6.42 -15.65
C ALA A 33 4.79 5.97 -15.10
N ALA A 34 4.71 4.74 -14.59
CA ALA A 34 3.51 4.22 -13.97
C ALA A 34 3.44 4.64 -12.50
N ILE A 35 2.35 5.28 -12.07
CA ILE A 35 2.15 5.74 -10.69
C ILE A 35 1.00 4.95 -10.05
N SER A 36 1.16 4.54 -8.80
CA SER A 36 0.09 3.88 -8.02
C SER A 36 0.24 4.17 -6.55
N ALA A 37 -0.88 4.53 -5.91
CA ALA A 37 -1.06 4.40 -4.48
C ALA A 37 -1.78 3.07 -4.21
N THR A 38 -1.35 2.31 -3.19
CA THR A 38 -2.01 1.05 -2.82
C THR A 38 -2.62 1.14 -1.44
N SER A 39 -3.85 0.66 -1.27
CA SER A 39 -4.49 0.54 0.04
C SER A 39 -4.87 -0.93 0.27
N PRO A 40 -4.43 -1.56 1.37
CA PRO A 40 -4.92 -2.88 1.77
C PRO A 40 -6.36 -2.85 2.30
N TYR A 41 -6.97 -1.66 2.45
CA TYR A 41 -8.28 -1.45 3.08
C TYR A 41 -9.31 -0.73 2.20
N SER A 42 -8.99 -0.35 0.95
CA SER A 42 -9.91 0.39 0.09
C SER A 42 -10.50 -0.46 -1.04
N ALA A 43 -11.84 -0.54 -1.09
CA ALA A 43 -12.59 -0.94 -2.28
C ALA A 43 -13.69 0.06 -2.67
N SER A 44 -13.67 1.29 -2.14
CA SER A 44 -14.76 2.26 -2.36
C SER A 44 -14.73 2.92 -3.75
N ARG A 45 -13.72 2.64 -4.58
CA ARG A 45 -13.68 2.99 -6.01
C ARG A 45 -12.94 1.90 -6.79
N PRO A 46 -13.30 1.61 -8.06
CA PRO A 46 -12.55 0.69 -8.91
C PRO A 46 -11.14 1.27 -9.17
N VAL A 47 -10.17 0.89 -8.35
CA VAL A 47 -8.77 1.21 -8.58
C VAL A 47 -8.25 0.17 -9.57
N PRO A 48 -7.57 0.57 -10.67
CA PRO A 48 -6.86 -0.40 -11.51
C PRO A 48 -5.86 -1.19 -10.62
N PRO A 49 -5.52 -2.44 -10.96
CA PRO A 49 -4.74 -3.31 -10.09
C PRO A 49 -3.43 -2.63 -9.67
N PRO A 50 -2.95 -2.93 -8.46
CA PRO A 50 -1.77 -2.28 -7.89
C PRO A 50 -0.57 -2.45 -8.83
N LEU A 51 0.24 -1.39 -8.98
CA LEU A 51 1.44 -1.38 -9.82
C LEU A 51 2.41 -2.57 -9.60
N PRO A 52 2.59 -3.11 -8.38
CA PRO A 52 3.34 -4.36 -8.18
C PRO A 52 2.91 -5.50 -9.11
N ALA A 53 1.60 -5.66 -9.35
CA ALA A 53 1.09 -6.69 -10.24
C ALA A 53 1.49 -6.43 -11.69
N CYS A 54 1.51 -5.17 -12.13
CA CYS A 54 1.93 -4.80 -13.47
C CYS A 54 3.43 -5.05 -13.70
N LEU A 55 4.26 -4.90 -12.66
CA LEU A 55 5.68 -5.27 -12.72
C LEU A 55 5.90 -6.78 -12.90
N ARG A 56 4.88 -7.62 -12.69
CA ARG A 56 4.97 -9.08 -12.88
C ARG A 56 3.96 -9.64 -13.87
N CYS A 57 3.22 -8.76 -14.55
CA CYS A 57 2.21 -9.11 -15.54
C CYS A 57 2.90 -9.24 -16.90
N PRO A 58 3.00 -10.45 -17.49
CA PRO A 58 3.70 -10.62 -18.77
C PRO A 58 3.17 -9.70 -19.90
N PRO A 59 1.84 -9.49 -20.04
CA PRO A 59 1.30 -8.51 -21.00
C PRO A 59 1.71 -7.05 -20.77
N ALA A 60 2.17 -6.67 -19.58
CA ALA A 60 2.57 -5.30 -19.26
C ALA A 60 4.05 -5.01 -19.58
N ARG A 61 4.83 -6.01 -19.99
CA ARG A 61 6.25 -5.87 -20.30
C ARG A 61 6.46 -4.87 -21.44
N GLY A 62 7.34 -3.89 -21.20
CA GLY A 62 7.67 -2.85 -22.19
C GLY A 62 6.63 -1.75 -22.37
N LEU A 63 5.56 -1.72 -21.55
CA LEU A 63 4.54 -0.66 -21.61
C LEU A 63 4.87 0.56 -20.75
N PHE A 64 5.80 0.44 -19.81
CA PHE A 64 6.29 1.52 -18.97
C PHE A 64 7.79 1.32 -18.72
N HIS A 65 8.48 2.41 -18.40
CA HIS A 65 9.94 2.40 -18.26
C HIS A 65 10.41 2.69 -16.83
N LYS A 66 9.49 3.10 -15.94
CA LYS A 66 9.72 3.51 -14.55
C LYS A 66 8.45 3.30 -13.73
N ALA A 67 8.60 3.10 -12.42
CA ALA A 67 7.50 2.83 -11.51
C ALA A 67 7.58 3.69 -10.23
N ILE A 68 6.45 4.26 -9.81
CA ILE A 68 6.29 4.95 -8.53
C ILE A 68 5.22 4.22 -7.70
N MET A 69 5.62 3.71 -6.53
CA MET A 69 4.80 2.91 -5.62
C MET A 69 4.64 3.62 -4.28
N GLN A 70 3.44 4.14 -4.04
CA GLN A 70 3.11 4.91 -2.84
C GLN A 70 2.27 4.06 -1.89
N SER A 71 2.71 3.94 -0.63
CA SER A 71 2.04 3.16 0.41
C SER A 71 1.89 1.67 0.08
N GLY A 72 2.96 1.01 -0.35
CA GLY A 72 3.02 -0.46 -0.30
C GLY A 72 3.17 -1.21 -1.62
N ALA A 73 3.39 -2.51 -1.42
CA ALA A 73 3.26 -3.57 -2.39
C ALA A 73 2.38 -4.66 -1.76
N GLY A 74 1.06 -4.54 -1.86
CA GLY A 74 0.15 -5.50 -1.21
C GLY A 74 0.31 -6.90 -1.81
N ASP A 75 0.44 -7.92 -0.98
CA ASP A 75 0.61 -9.31 -1.44
C ASP A 75 -0.68 -9.87 -2.06
N PRO A 76 -0.58 -10.60 -3.18
CA PRO A 76 -1.71 -11.26 -3.79
C PRO A 76 -2.18 -12.41 -2.91
N ALA A 77 -3.49 -12.59 -2.85
CA ALA A 77 -4.06 -13.79 -2.26
C ALA A 77 -3.81 -15.02 -3.15
N ALA A 78 -3.66 -16.18 -2.51
CA ALA A 78 -3.86 -17.46 -3.19
C ALA A 78 -5.26 -17.52 -3.82
N TYR A 79 -5.37 -18.21 -4.96
CA TYR A 79 -6.62 -18.29 -5.70
C TYR A 79 -7.74 -18.90 -4.86
N GLU A 80 -7.46 -20.00 -4.16
CA GLU A 80 -8.43 -20.72 -3.32
C GLU A 80 -8.96 -19.83 -2.19
N ALA A 81 -8.05 -19.12 -1.51
CA ALA A 81 -8.42 -18.21 -0.43
C ALA A 81 -9.24 -17.00 -0.94
N MET A 82 -8.96 -16.51 -2.15
CA MET A 82 -9.81 -15.48 -2.76
C MET A 82 -11.18 -16.05 -3.14
N ALA A 83 -11.21 -17.22 -3.78
CA ALA A 83 -12.45 -17.86 -4.21
C ALA A 83 -13.39 -18.13 -3.03
N GLU A 84 -12.86 -18.57 -1.89
CA GLU A 84 -13.61 -18.73 -0.64
C GLU A 84 -14.23 -17.41 -0.16
N ARG A 85 -13.42 -16.35 -0.08
CA ARG A 85 -13.91 -15.03 0.36
C ARG A 85 -14.92 -14.42 -0.62
N SER A 86 -14.66 -14.51 -1.92
CA SER A 86 -15.62 -14.09 -2.95
C SER A 86 -16.91 -14.92 -2.87
N GLY A 87 -16.80 -16.22 -2.62
CA GLY A 87 -17.94 -17.11 -2.42
C GLY A 87 -18.81 -16.69 -1.24
N ALA A 88 -18.19 -16.33 -0.10
CA ALA A 88 -18.91 -15.81 1.06
C ALA A 88 -19.61 -14.47 0.79
N VAL A 89 -19.07 -13.62 -0.09
CA VAL A 89 -19.71 -12.36 -0.51
C VAL A 89 -20.97 -12.64 -1.35
N PHE A 90 -20.93 -13.58 -2.29
CA PHE A 90 -22.13 -13.93 -3.06
C PHE A 90 -23.15 -14.70 -2.22
N GLY A 91 -22.68 -15.58 -1.33
CA GLY A 91 -23.55 -16.32 -0.41
C GLY A 91 -24.35 -15.41 0.53
N SER A 92 -23.82 -14.28 0.98
CA SER A 92 -24.54 -13.35 1.87
C SER A 92 -25.77 -12.71 1.24
N ILE A 93 -25.83 -12.65 -0.10
CA ILE A 93 -27.00 -12.17 -0.86
C ILE A 93 -27.80 -13.32 -1.49
N GLY A 94 -27.57 -14.56 -1.07
CA GLY A 94 -28.28 -15.74 -1.57
C GLY A 94 -27.95 -16.13 -3.01
N VAL A 95 -26.80 -15.69 -3.53
CA VAL A 95 -26.33 -16.02 -4.88
C VAL A 95 -25.36 -17.19 -4.80
N ASP A 96 -25.63 -18.24 -5.58
CA ASP A 96 -24.68 -19.35 -5.74
C ASP A 96 -23.42 -18.84 -6.45
N PRO A 97 -22.23 -18.89 -5.82
CA PRO A 97 -20.99 -18.46 -6.45
C PRO A 97 -20.60 -19.29 -7.68
N ALA A 98 -21.20 -20.45 -7.90
CA ALA A 98 -21.02 -21.25 -9.12
C ALA A 98 -21.89 -20.75 -10.30
N ASP A 99 -22.95 -19.99 -10.06
CA ASP A 99 -23.83 -19.47 -11.12
C ASP A 99 -23.27 -18.17 -11.71
N ALA A 100 -22.34 -18.32 -12.64
CA ALA A 100 -21.73 -17.19 -13.34
C ALA A 100 -22.73 -16.33 -14.13
N ASN A 101 -23.89 -16.86 -14.54
CA ASN A 101 -24.89 -16.08 -15.28
C ASN A 101 -25.69 -15.21 -14.32
N LEU A 102 -26.09 -15.75 -13.17
CA LEU A 102 -26.73 -14.99 -12.11
C LEU A 102 -25.81 -13.86 -11.64
N ILE A 103 -24.53 -14.14 -11.37
CA ILE A 103 -23.55 -13.12 -10.97
C ILE A 103 -23.47 -11.99 -12.01
N ARG A 104 -23.43 -12.31 -13.31
CA ARG A 104 -23.38 -11.30 -14.39
C ARG A 104 -24.67 -10.49 -14.53
N SER A 105 -25.79 -11.02 -14.06
CA SER A 105 -27.09 -10.33 -14.10
C SER A 105 -27.30 -9.38 -12.92
N LEU A 106 -26.47 -9.47 -11.87
CA LEU A 106 -26.54 -8.58 -10.71
C LEU A 106 -26.23 -7.14 -11.10
N THR A 107 -26.94 -6.20 -10.49
CA THR A 107 -26.63 -4.78 -10.63
C THR A 107 -25.35 -4.42 -9.88
N PRO A 108 -24.63 -3.35 -10.29
CA PRO A 108 -23.49 -2.84 -9.54
C PRO A 108 -23.84 -2.54 -8.08
N GLU A 109 -25.05 -2.04 -7.80
CA GLU A 109 -25.52 -1.73 -6.44
C GLU A 109 -25.69 -3.00 -5.60
N ALA A 110 -26.18 -4.10 -6.19
CA ALA A 110 -26.30 -5.37 -5.51
C ALA A 110 -24.92 -5.96 -5.16
N LEU A 111 -23.95 -5.84 -6.07
CA LEU A 111 -22.57 -6.28 -5.85
C LEU A 111 -21.88 -5.47 -4.75
N VAL A 112 -22.04 -4.13 -4.75
CA VAL A 112 -21.48 -3.26 -3.71
C VAL A 112 -22.11 -3.60 -2.36
N ARG A 113 -23.43 -3.78 -2.31
CA ARG A 113 -24.14 -4.14 -1.09
C ARG A 113 -23.69 -5.49 -0.54
N ALA A 114 -23.56 -6.50 -1.40
CA ALA A 114 -23.04 -7.82 -1.01
C ALA A 114 -21.67 -7.71 -0.33
N GLY A 115 -20.77 -6.90 -0.90
CA GLY A 115 -19.46 -6.64 -0.33
C GLY A 115 -19.48 -5.81 0.97
N GLN A 116 -20.54 -5.04 1.24
CA GLN A 116 -20.70 -4.30 2.49
C GLN A 116 -21.31 -5.15 3.61
N GLU A 117 -22.21 -6.07 3.25
CA GLU A 117 -22.95 -6.91 4.20
C GLU A 117 -22.21 -8.21 4.55
N SER A 118 -21.27 -8.66 3.71
CA SER A 118 -20.45 -9.84 4.00
C SER A 118 -19.43 -9.59 5.11
N GLU A 119 -19.21 -10.57 5.99
CA GLU A 119 -18.11 -10.56 6.96
C GLU A 119 -16.72 -10.56 6.28
N SER A 120 -16.61 -11.16 5.09
CA SER A 120 -15.41 -11.06 4.26
C SER A 120 -15.22 -9.64 3.73
N GLY A 121 -16.29 -8.85 3.70
CA GLY A 121 -16.31 -7.47 3.27
C GLY A 121 -15.64 -7.29 1.90
N THR A 122 -14.87 -6.22 1.80
CA THR A 122 -14.07 -5.91 0.61
C THR A 122 -12.88 -6.86 0.41
N ARG A 123 -12.58 -7.77 1.35
CA ARG A 123 -11.49 -8.75 1.22
C ARG A 123 -11.83 -9.90 0.26
N GLY A 124 -13.11 -10.02 -0.11
CA GLY A 124 -13.57 -10.90 -1.20
C GLY A 124 -13.24 -10.36 -2.60
N CYS A 125 -12.67 -9.16 -2.71
CA CYS A 125 -12.22 -8.56 -3.95
C CYS A 125 -10.76 -8.12 -3.81
N GLY A 126 -9.84 -8.67 -4.59
CA GLY A 126 -8.44 -8.28 -4.49
C GLY A 126 -7.53 -8.90 -5.52
N LEU A 127 -6.25 -8.55 -5.43
CA LEU A 127 -5.23 -9.14 -6.28
C LEU A 127 -5.10 -10.63 -5.96
N THR A 128 -5.16 -11.45 -7.00
CA THR A 128 -5.16 -12.91 -6.88
C THR A 128 -4.08 -13.47 -7.79
N LEU A 129 -3.39 -14.50 -7.32
CA LEU A 129 -2.46 -15.25 -8.15
C LEU A 129 -3.22 -15.86 -9.34
N ASP A 130 -2.69 -15.64 -10.54
CA ASP A 130 -3.29 -16.08 -11.79
C ASP A 130 -2.17 -16.37 -12.80
N PRO A 131 -2.09 -17.58 -13.38
CA PRO A 131 -0.99 -17.96 -14.26
C PRO A 131 -0.74 -17.03 -15.46
N GLU A 132 -1.78 -16.37 -15.98
CA GLU A 132 -1.67 -15.50 -17.16
C GLU A 132 -1.27 -14.06 -16.81
N THR A 133 -1.74 -13.54 -15.67
CA THR A 133 -1.62 -12.11 -15.32
C THR A 133 -0.79 -11.83 -14.08
N LEU A 134 -0.67 -12.78 -13.15
CA LEU A 134 0.15 -12.70 -11.95
C LEU A 134 0.65 -14.11 -11.54
N PRO A 135 1.65 -14.65 -12.25
CA PRO A 135 1.99 -16.09 -12.19
C PRO A 135 2.66 -16.55 -10.88
N GLY A 136 2.88 -15.66 -9.91
CA GLY A 136 3.47 -16.04 -8.63
C GLY A 136 3.46 -14.92 -7.59
N PRO A 137 4.16 -15.06 -6.45
CA PRO A 137 4.22 -14.04 -5.41
C PRO A 137 4.92 -12.76 -5.88
N LEU A 138 4.45 -11.60 -5.44
CA LEU A 138 5.05 -10.32 -5.83
C LEU A 138 6.52 -10.17 -5.44
N MET A 139 6.90 -10.80 -4.33
CA MET A 139 8.28 -10.78 -3.83
C MET A 139 9.22 -11.71 -4.62
N SER A 140 8.70 -12.60 -5.48
CA SER A 140 9.55 -13.41 -6.36
C SER A 140 10.23 -12.54 -7.42
N GLY A 141 11.54 -12.71 -7.59
CA GLY A 141 12.32 -12.03 -8.63
C GLY A 141 12.07 -12.58 -10.04
N GLU A 142 11.46 -13.76 -10.17
CA GLU A 142 11.17 -14.37 -11.47
C GLU A 142 10.04 -13.65 -12.20
N GLY A 143 10.22 -13.45 -13.51
CA GLY A 143 9.22 -12.82 -14.39
C GLY A 143 9.01 -11.32 -14.14
N ARG A 144 9.80 -10.68 -13.27
CA ARG A 144 9.66 -9.25 -12.95
C ARG A 144 10.22 -8.37 -14.07
N VAL A 145 9.51 -7.27 -14.32
CA VAL A 145 9.94 -6.15 -15.15
C VAL A 145 10.77 -5.23 -14.27
N ASP A 146 12.09 -5.26 -14.48
CA ASP A 146 13.05 -4.43 -13.74
C ASP A 146 13.18 -3.06 -14.41
N VAL A 147 12.43 -2.09 -13.89
CA VAL A 147 12.53 -0.65 -14.23
C VAL A 147 12.91 0.15 -12.99
N PRO A 148 13.52 1.34 -13.11
CA PRO A 148 13.74 2.20 -11.95
C PRO A 148 12.47 2.37 -11.12
N LEU A 149 12.62 2.30 -9.79
CA LEU A 149 11.53 2.25 -8.83
C LEU A 149 11.69 3.35 -7.78
N LEU A 150 10.67 4.17 -7.60
CA LEU A 150 10.50 5.04 -6.44
C LEU A 150 9.43 4.42 -5.55
N ILE A 151 9.76 4.10 -4.30
CA ILE A 151 8.86 3.37 -3.38
C ILE A 151 8.91 3.94 -1.97
N GLY A 152 7.77 4.01 -1.29
CA GLY A 152 7.76 4.47 0.10
C GLY A 152 6.43 4.34 0.79
N THR A 153 6.41 4.76 2.05
CA THR A 153 5.24 4.72 2.93
C THR A 153 5.16 5.99 3.75
N ASN A 154 4.00 6.26 4.32
CA ASN A 154 3.83 7.29 5.32
C ASN A 154 4.15 6.72 6.72
N ARG A 155 4.50 7.58 7.68
CA ARG A 155 4.94 7.13 9.00
C ARG A 155 3.86 6.42 9.80
N ASP A 156 2.60 6.85 9.67
CA ASP A 156 1.47 6.36 10.47
C ASP A 156 0.28 5.89 9.61
N GLU A 157 0.56 5.16 8.51
CA GLU A 157 -0.43 4.67 7.52
C GLU A 157 -1.77 4.22 8.12
N SER A 158 -1.71 3.38 9.15
CA SER A 158 -2.89 2.73 9.73
C SER A 158 -3.81 3.67 10.52
N ARG A 159 -3.31 4.85 10.94
CA ARG A 159 -4.10 5.81 11.71
C ARG A 159 -5.35 6.25 10.96
N LEU A 160 -5.29 6.40 9.64
CA LEU A 160 -6.47 6.76 8.82
C LEU A 160 -7.62 5.79 9.09
N PHE A 161 -7.37 4.50 8.90
CA PHE A 161 -8.42 3.48 8.97
C PHE A 161 -8.96 3.31 10.38
N ASN A 162 -8.09 3.32 11.38
CA ASN A 162 -8.50 3.06 12.76
C ASN A 162 -9.23 4.27 13.37
N VAL A 163 -8.83 5.51 13.05
CA VAL A 163 -9.55 6.72 13.46
C VAL A 163 -10.96 6.76 12.86
N PHE A 164 -11.09 6.48 11.55
CA PHE A 164 -12.42 6.48 10.90
C PHE A 164 -13.31 5.30 11.33
N ARG A 165 -12.75 4.25 11.93
CA ARG A 165 -13.50 3.17 12.60
C ARG A 165 -13.92 3.51 14.04
N GLY A 166 -13.62 4.71 14.52
CA GLY A 166 -14.10 5.22 15.80
C GLY A 166 -13.22 4.95 17.02
N ARG A 167 -12.12 4.18 16.89
CA ARG A 167 -11.18 3.83 17.98
C ARG A 167 -11.90 3.56 19.33
N PRO A 168 -12.60 2.42 19.47
CA PRO A 168 -13.15 2.03 20.76
C PRO A 168 -12.03 1.90 21.79
N GLU A 169 -12.37 2.04 23.08
CA GLU A 169 -11.40 1.90 24.17
C GLU A 169 -10.59 0.60 24.03
N LEU A 170 -9.28 0.71 24.16
CA LEU A 170 -8.34 -0.40 23.94
C LEU A 170 -7.47 -0.57 25.18
N GLY A 171 -7.85 -1.52 26.04
CA GLY A 171 -7.06 -1.94 27.19
C GLY A 171 -5.82 -2.75 26.80
N ASP A 172 -4.97 -3.04 27.78
CA ASP A 172 -3.71 -3.75 27.56
C ASP A 172 -3.94 -5.19 27.07
N ALA A 173 -4.94 -5.88 27.61
CA ALA A 173 -5.29 -7.24 27.19
C ALA A 173 -5.82 -7.26 25.75
N GLU A 174 -6.67 -6.31 25.38
CA GLU A 174 -7.20 -6.15 24.03
C GLU A 174 -6.10 -5.76 23.04
N LEU A 175 -5.14 -4.92 23.45
CA LEU A 175 -3.97 -4.59 22.64
C LEU A 175 -3.13 -5.83 22.33
N VAL A 176 -2.82 -6.62 23.36
CA VAL A 176 -2.05 -7.87 23.20
C VAL A 176 -2.80 -8.85 22.29
N ALA A 177 -4.09 -9.06 22.51
CA ALA A 177 -4.92 -9.91 21.66
C ALA A 177 -4.98 -9.39 20.21
N GLY A 178 -5.12 -8.07 20.03
CA GLY A 178 -5.17 -7.43 18.73
C GLY A 178 -3.86 -7.56 17.95
N VAL A 179 -2.71 -7.38 18.60
CA VAL A 179 -1.38 -7.61 18.00
C VAL A 179 -1.15 -9.09 17.73
N GLY A 180 -1.56 -9.98 18.64
CA GLY A 180 -1.52 -11.43 18.47
C GLY A 180 -2.27 -11.87 17.21
N ALA A 181 -3.51 -11.42 17.05
CA ALA A 181 -4.32 -11.70 15.87
C ALA A 181 -3.73 -11.06 14.59
N LEU A 182 -3.23 -9.84 14.69
CA LEU A 182 -2.63 -9.15 13.55
C LEU A 182 -1.39 -9.86 13.03
N CYS A 183 -0.51 -10.33 13.91
CA CYS A 183 0.76 -10.99 13.55
C CYS A 183 0.66 -12.53 13.52
N ALA A 184 -0.49 -13.11 13.86
CA ALA A 184 -0.69 -14.56 14.03
C ALA A 184 0.29 -15.20 15.04
N VAL A 185 0.46 -14.55 16.19
CA VAL A 185 1.40 -14.92 17.26
C VAL A 185 0.70 -15.13 18.60
N GLN A 186 1.36 -15.83 19.52
CA GLN A 186 0.84 -16.05 20.87
C GLN A 186 0.94 -14.77 21.74
N PRO A 187 0.16 -14.65 22.83
CA PRO A 187 0.16 -13.47 23.69
C PRO A 187 1.54 -13.03 24.22
N ASP A 188 2.43 -13.99 24.55
CA ASP A 188 3.77 -13.69 25.05
C ASP A 188 4.66 -13.05 23.96
N GLU A 189 4.55 -13.53 22.73
CA GLU A 189 5.25 -12.98 21.56
C GLU A 189 4.69 -11.60 21.21
N ALA A 190 3.37 -11.43 21.21
CA ALA A 190 2.71 -10.15 21.02
C ALA A 190 3.16 -9.11 22.05
N SER A 191 3.26 -9.52 23.33
CA SER A 191 3.79 -8.67 24.41
C SER A 191 5.25 -8.28 24.18
N SER A 192 6.06 -9.21 23.65
CA SER A 192 7.45 -8.91 23.30
C SER A 192 7.57 -7.91 22.15
N ILE A 193 6.76 -8.08 21.09
CA ILE A 193 6.66 -7.10 19.99
C ILE A 193 6.28 -5.73 20.54
N LEU A 194 5.25 -5.67 21.39
CA LEU A 194 4.77 -4.42 21.97
C LEU A 194 5.83 -3.69 22.81
N ARG A 195 6.69 -4.42 23.54
CA ARG A 195 7.85 -3.81 24.24
C ARG A 195 8.80 -3.12 23.27
N THR A 196 9.20 -3.82 22.20
CA THR A 196 10.09 -3.23 21.18
C THR A 196 9.49 -1.98 20.54
N PHE A 197 8.19 -2.02 20.21
CA PHE A 197 7.50 -0.83 19.69
C PHE A 197 7.44 0.28 20.73
N ARG A 198 7.10 -0.01 21.99
CA ARG A 198 7.04 1.00 23.04
C ARG A 198 8.38 1.71 23.24
N ASP A 199 9.48 0.98 23.28
CA ASP A 199 10.83 1.55 23.43
C ASP A 199 11.23 2.39 22.20
N SER A 200 11.03 1.86 20.99
CA SER A 200 11.32 2.56 19.72
C SER A 200 10.52 3.86 19.60
N ARG A 201 9.22 3.82 19.91
CA ARG A 201 8.34 5.00 19.81
C ARG A 201 8.67 6.04 20.87
N ALA A 202 8.97 5.62 22.10
CA ALA A 202 9.40 6.54 23.16
C ALA A 202 10.72 7.26 22.79
N GLN A 203 11.71 6.53 22.25
CA GLN A 203 12.98 7.13 21.80
C GLN A 203 12.77 8.15 20.67
N ALA A 204 11.79 7.91 19.80
CA ALA A 204 11.43 8.81 18.71
C ALA A 204 10.53 9.99 19.13
N GLY A 205 10.13 10.09 20.40
CA GLY A 205 9.19 11.12 20.87
C GLY A 205 7.77 10.94 20.33
N LEU A 206 7.38 9.71 20.02
CA LEU A 206 6.08 9.36 19.42
C LEU A 206 5.16 8.72 20.46
N GLY A 207 3.85 8.77 20.21
CA GLY A 207 2.84 8.22 21.12
C GLY A 207 3.05 6.73 21.43
N THR A 208 2.86 6.37 22.70
CA THR A 208 3.06 5.02 23.26
C THR A 208 1.81 4.49 24.00
N ASP A 209 0.68 5.17 23.83
CA ASP A 209 -0.63 4.67 24.23
C ASP A 209 -1.05 3.46 23.37
N ASN A 210 -2.06 2.72 23.82
CA ASN A 210 -2.43 1.45 23.20
C ASN A 210 -2.86 1.61 21.74
N HIS A 211 -3.59 2.68 21.38
CA HIS A 211 -3.93 2.94 20.00
C HIS A 211 -2.69 3.28 19.16
N ALA A 212 -1.80 4.12 19.67
CA ALA A 212 -0.57 4.46 18.97
C ALA A 212 0.33 3.22 18.72
N LEU A 213 0.41 2.31 19.68
CA LEU A 213 1.16 1.05 19.54
C LEU A 213 0.50 0.12 18.52
N TYR A 214 -0.82 -0.09 18.61
CA TYR A 214 -1.55 -0.90 17.63
C TYR A 214 -1.40 -0.35 16.20
N ASP A 215 -1.56 0.96 16.03
CA ASP A 215 -1.41 1.65 14.74
C ASP A 215 0.01 1.52 14.18
N ALA A 216 1.04 1.57 15.04
CA ALA A 216 2.42 1.41 14.62
C ALA A 216 2.69 -0.01 14.11
N VAL A 217 2.27 -1.04 14.86
CA VAL A 217 2.40 -2.45 14.45
C VAL A 217 1.65 -2.69 13.12
N ALA A 218 0.41 -2.22 13.03
CA ALA A 218 -0.40 -2.32 11.82
C ALA A 218 0.25 -1.62 10.61
N THR A 219 0.84 -0.45 10.83
CA THR A 219 1.55 0.32 9.78
C THR A 219 2.77 -0.44 9.27
N VAL A 220 3.60 -0.97 10.18
CA VAL A 220 4.81 -1.69 9.78
C VAL A 220 4.44 -2.95 9.03
N ARG A 221 3.51 -3.74 9.56
CA ARG A 221 3.08 -5.00 8.95
C ARG A 221 2.44 -4.82 7.58
N ALA A 222 1.47 -3.91 7.46
CA ALA A 222 0.64 -3.82 6.25
C ALA A 222 1.27 -2.98 5.13
N PHE A 223 2.21 -2.08 5.45
CA PHE A 223 2.74 -1.12 4.47
C PHE A 223 4.27 -1.12 4.41
N ARG A 224 4.93 -0.88 5.55
CA ARG A 224 6.39 -0.63 5.56
C ARG A 224 7.18 -1.87 5.20
N LEU A 225 6.86 -3.01 5.81
CA LEU A 225 7.59 -4.26 5.63
C LEU A 225 7.45 -4.80 4.19
N PRO A 226 6.25 -4.89 3.58
CA PRO A 226 6.11 -5.26 2.18
C PRO A 226 6.86 -4.31 1.24
N SER A 227 6.86 -3.00 1.50
CA SER A 227 7.60 -2.02 0.70
C SER A 227 9.12 -2.26 0.75
N VAL A 228 9.67 -2.46 1.94
CA VAL A 228 11.10 -2.75 2.14
C VAL A 228 11.49 -4.07 1.49
N ARG A 229 10.67 -5.11 1.64
CA ARG A 229 10.92 -6.41 1.00
C ARG A 229 10.91 -6.30 -0.50
N PHE A 230 9.93 -5.58 -1.06
CA PHE A 230 9.85 -5.36 -2.50
C PHE A 230 11.08 -4.60 -3.02
N ALA A 231 11.49 -3.55 -2.31
CA ALA A 231 12.71 -2.80 -2.62
C ALA A 231 13.97 -3.67 -2.56
N ALA A 232 14.08 -4.56 -1.57
CA ALA A 232 15.25 -5.42 -1.38
C ALA A 232 15.44 -6.42 -2.53
N VAL A 233 14.36 -6.96 -3.09
CA VAL A 233 14.43 -7.98 -4.16
C VAL A 233 14.39 -7.39 -5.57
N HIS A 234 14.23 -6.06 -5.71
CA HIS A 234 14.16 -5.37 -6.99
C HIS A 234 15.57 -5.16 -7.57
N ARG A 235 15.75 -5.37 -8.88
CA ARG A 235 17.10 -5.39 -9.49
C ARG A 235 17.51 -4.09 -10.19
N ALA A 236 16.54 -3.28 -10.62
CA ALA A 236 16.82 -1.95 -11.14
C ALA A 236 17.01 -0.93 -10.00
N PRO A 237 17.53 0.29 -10.26
CA PRO A 237 17.69 1.31 -9.22
C PRO A 237 16.40 1.55 -8.45
N VAL A 238 16.48 1.48 -7.12
CA VAL A 238 15.37 1.74 -6.19
C VAL A 238 15.67 3.01 -5.42
N TYR A 239 14.67 3.85 -5.20
CA TYR A 239 14.75 5.03 -4.35
C TYR A 239 13.65 4.90 -3.29
N GLN A 240 14.06 4.85 -2.01
CA GLN A 240 13.13 4.67 -0.90
C GLN A 240 12.81 5.99 -0.19
N TYR A 241 11.54 6.23 0.17
CA TYR A 241 11.15 7.34 1.03
C TYR A 241 10.29 6.94 2.24
N LEU A 242 10.30 7.80 3.26
CA LEU A 242 9.32 7.85 4.33
C LEU A 242 8.72 9.26 4.36
N PHE A 243 7.40 9.36 4.22
CA PHE A 243 6.69 10.62 4.40
C PHE A 243 6.23 10.78 5.85
N ASP A 244 6.65 11.85 6.52
CA ASP A 244 6.44 12.07 7.95
C ASP A 244 5.85 13.44 8.30
N TRP A 245 5.31 14.17 7.32
CA TRP A 245 4.45 15.33 7.58
C TRP A 245 3.19 14.90 8.34
N GLU A 246 2.77 15.69 9.34
CA GLU A 246 1.61 15.39 10.17
C GLU A 246 0.38 16.21 9.75
N SER A 247 -0.74 15.51 9.56
CA SER A 247 -2.02 16.15 9.29
C SER A 247 -2.52 16.91 10.52
N PRO A 248 -2.98 18.18 10.37
CA PRO A 248 -3.64 18.89 11.46
C PRO A 248 -5.10 18.42 11.68
N ALA A 249 -5.63 17.57 10.80
CA ALA A 249 -7.00 17.08 10.89
C ALA A 249 -7.24 16.35 12.21
N MET A 250 -8.46 16.48 12.74
CA MET A 250 -8.88 15.83 13.97
C MET A 250 -7.91 16.09 15.14
N ARG A 251 -7.41 17.33 15.23
CA ARG A 251 -6.44 17.76 16.26
C ARG A 251 -5.16 16.91 16.25
N GLY A 252 -4.69 16.49 15.07
CA GLY A 252 -3.48 15.70 14.90
C GLY A 252 -3.66 14.19 15.04
N ALA A 253 -4.87 13.69 15.28
CA ALA A 253 -5.12 12.26 15.52
C ALA A 253 -4.70 11.35 14.35
N LEU A 254 -4.64 11.89 13.13
CA LEU A 254 -4.23 11.17 11.93
C LEU A 254 -2.70 11.02 11.81
N GLY A 255 -1.89 11.93 12.38
CA GLY A 255 -0.44 11.94 12.16
C GLY A 255 -0.08 11.95 10.67
N SER A 256 0.93 11.17 10.28
CA SER A 256 1.30 10.97 8.87
C SER A 256 0.53 9.80 8.25
N CYS A 257 -0.79 9.94 8.17
CA CYS A 257 -1.68 8.85 7.78
C CYS A 257 -1.62 8.51 6.29
N HIS A 258 -2.26 7.39 5.92
CA HIS A 258 -2.38 6.94 4.53
C HIS A 258 -2.95 8.02 3.59
N ALA A 259 -2.38 8.10 2.38
CA ALA A 259 -2.72 9.04 1.30
C ALA A 259 -2.47 10.53 1.58
N LEU A 260 -1.93 10.90 2.75
CA LEU A 260 -1.66 12.30 3.11
C LEU A 260 -0.60 12.96 2.20
N GLU A 261 0.30 12.18 1.60
CA GLU A 261 1.36 12.66 0.72
C GLU A 261 0.85 13.01 -0.69
N MET A 262 -0.31 12.48 -1.08
CA MET A 262 -0.91 12.70 -2.40
C MET A 262 -1.07 14.18 -2.77
N PRO A 263 -1.70 15.05 -1.95
CA PRO A 263 -1.82 16.46 -2.30
C PRO A 263 -0.48 17.19 -2.46
N PHE A 264 0.60 16.70 -1.83
CA PHE A 264 1.94 17.23 -1.99
C PHE A 264 2.56 16.81 -3.33
N VAL A 265 2.39 15.53 -3.72
CA VAL A 265 2.88 14.99 -5.00
C VAL A 265 2.15 15.60 -6.20
N PHE A 266 0.84 15.85 -6.10
CA PHE A 266 0.02 16.33 -7.22
C PHE A 266 -0.17 17.85 -7.24
N GLY A 267 0.34 18.59 -6.26
CA GLY A 267 0.17 20.04 -6.16
C GLY A 267 -1.28 20.46 -5.92
N THR A 268 -2.12 19.58 -5.35
CA THR A 268 -3.57 19.82 -5.18
C THR A 268 -3.92 20.36 -3.79
N LEU A 269 -3.00 21.08 -3.14
CA LEU A 269 -3.20 21.66 -1.80
C LEU A 269 -4.36 22.69 -1.75
N SER A 270 -4.77 23.25 -2.89
CA SER A 270 -5.91 24.17 -3.00
C SER A 270 -7.26 23.46 -3.17
N ALA A 271 -7.26 22.13 -3.33
CA ALA A 271 -8.50 21.37 -3.46
C ALA A 271 -9.33 21.44 -2.16
N PRO A 272 -10.67 21.33 -2.24
CA PRO A 272 -11.53 21.39 -1.06
C PRO A 272 -11.04 20.47 0.06
N THR A 273 -11.09 20.95 1.30
CA THR A 273 -10.71 20.24 2.55
C THR A 273 -9.21 20.00 2.77
N GLN A 274 -8.34 20.27 1.80
CA GLN A 274 -6.90 20.03 1.94
C GLN A 274 -6.23 20.99 2.93
N ASP A 275 -6.78 22.19 3.10
CA ASP A 275 -6.40 23.13 4.17
C ASP A 275 -6.52 22.51 5.56
N ARG A 276 -7.51 21.63 5.77
CA ARG A 276 -7.74 20.92 7.04
C ARG A 276 -7.01 19.58 7.10
N PHE A 277 -6.80 18.93 5.96
CA PHE A 277 -6.18 17.60 5.88
C PHE A 277 -4.66 17.64 5.73
N ALA A 278 -4.13 18.32 4.72
CA ALA A 278 -2.68 18.52 4.55
C ALA A 278 -2.14 19.68 5.40
N GLY A 279 -2.99 20.66 5.71
CA GLY A 279 -2.63 21.88 6.42
C GLY A 279 -2.40 23.06 5.47
N THR A 280 -2.02 24.19 6.06
CA THR A 280 -1.78 25.45 5.33
C THR A 280 -0.42 26.05 5.65
N GLY A 281 0.03 27.02 4.86
CA GLY A 281 1.23 27.82 5.14
C GLY A 281 2.41 27.47 4.24
N GLU A 282 3.52 28.19 4.44
CA GLU A 282 4.67 28.09 3.52
C GLU A 282 5.40 26.77 3.63
N ALA A 283 5.52 26.18 4.82
CA ALA A 283 6.15 24.87 4.99
C ALA A 283 5.43 23.76 4.19
N VAL A 284 4.09 23.78 4.16
CA VAL A 284 3.27 22.83 3.37
C VAL A 284 3.54 23.01 1.88
N ARG A 285 3.53 24.26 1.41
CA ARG A 285 3.79 24.59 0.00
C ARG A 285 5.22 24.25 -0.42
N ALA A 286 6.20 24.51 0.45
CA ALA A 286 7.60 24.20 0.20
C ALA A 286 7.81 22.69 0.04
N LEU A 287 7.27 21.89 0.97
CA LEU A 287 7.33 20.43 0.87
C LEU A 287 6.66 19.92 -0.42
N ALA A 288 5.52 20.48 -0.80
CA ALA A 288 4.84 20.08 -2.04
C ALA A 288 5.69 20.40 -3.28
N ARG A 289 6.33 21.58 -3.34
CA ARG A 289 7.28 21.90 -4.43
C ARG A 289 8.44 20.91 -4.48
N THR A 290 9.08 20.65 -3.35
CA THR A 290 10.18 19.68 -3.24
C THR A 290 9.77 18.28 -3.71
N MET A 291 8.60 17.80 -3.31
CA MET A 291 8.09 16.49 -3.75
C MET A 291 7.70 16.47 -5.23
N MET A 292 7.02 17.50 -5.74
CA MET A 292 6.68 17.62 -7.16
C MET A 292 7.94 17.62 -8.04
N ASP A 293 8.99 18.32 -7.62
CA ASP A 293 10.27 18.37 -8.35
C ASP A 293 10.92 16.99 -8.39
N ALA A 294 10.99 16.27 -7.26
CA ALA A 294 11.59 14.94 -7.19
C ALA A 294 10.79 13.88 -7.98
N TRP A 295 9.45 13.88 -7.88
CA TRP A 295 8.61 12.97 -8.66
C TRP A 295 8.72 13.26 -10.16
N SER A 296 8.80 14.54 -10.55
CA SER A 296 8.98 14.95 -11.94
C SER A 296 10.38 14.59 -12.46
N ALA A 297 11.42 14.76 -11.66
CA ALA A 297 12.78 14.33 -11.97
C ALA A 297 12.82 12.83 -12.22
N PHE A 298 12.27 12.03 -11.31
CA PHE A 298 12.16 10.58 -11.47
C PHE A 298 11.37 10.19 -12.72
N ALA A 299 10.20 10.79 -12.95
CA ALA A 299 9.39 10.51 -14.14
C ALA A 299 10.14 10.83 -15.46
N ARG A 300 11.08 11.77 -15.43
CA ARG A 300 11.93 12.13 -16.56
C ARG A 300 13.10 11.16 -16.74
N SER A 301 13.96 11.02 -15.74
CA SER A 301 15.27 10.35 -15.84
C SER A 301 15.33 8.97 -15.19
N GLY A 302 14.43 8.67 -14.25
CA GLY A 302 14.54 7.52 -13.35
C GLY A 302 15.35 7.78 -12.08
N ASP A 303 15.78 9.02 -11.88
CA ASP A 303 16.49 9.49 -10.69
C ASP A 303 15.69 10.67 -10.07
N PRO A 304 15.24 10.57 -8.80
CA PRO A 304 14.50 11.63 -8.13
C PRO A 304 15.40 12.75 -7.57
N THR A 305 16.71 12.68 -7.77
CA THR A 305 17.67 13.68 -7.27
C THR A 305 17.38 15.06 -7.88
N THR A 306 17.40 16.07 -7.03
CA THR A 306 17.28 17.49 -7.40
C THR A 306 18.33 18.30 -6.66
N ASP A 307 18.49 19.58 -7.00
CA ASP A 307 19.40 20.49 -6.29
C ASP A 307 19.06 20.60 -4.78
N GLN A 308 17.79 20.38 -4.42
CA GLN A 308 17.33 20.40 -3.03
C GLN A 308 17.47 19.04 -2.34
N LEU A 309 17.44 17.93 -3.10
CA LEU A 309 17.40 16.57 -2.57
C LEU A 309 18.50 15.70 -3.21
N GLY A 310 19.58 15.47 -2.47
CA GLY A 310 20.57 14.43 -2.81
C GLY A 310 20.01 13.03 -2.54
N TRP A 311 19.39 12.40 -3.53
CA TRP A 311 18.68 11.13 -3.35
C TRP A 311 19.50 9.93 -3.84
N GLN A 312 20.16 9.24 -2.90
CA GLN A 312 20.93 8.04 -3.19
C GLN A 312 20.02 6.81 -3.43
N PRO A 313 20.37 5.92 -4.38
CA PRO A 313 19.68 4.65 -4.53
C PRO A 313 19.74 3.81 -3.25
N TYR A 314 18.66 3.09 -2.99
CA TYR A 314 18.55 2.12 -1.91
C TYR A 314 19.50 0.96 -2.13
N THR A 315 20.17 0.54 -1.05
CA THR A 315 20.95 -0.70 -0.98
C THR A 315 20.55 -1.48 0.25
N GLN A 316 20.61 -2.82 0.18
CA GLN A 316 20.27 -3.66 1.33
C GLN A 316 21.20 -3.47 2.54
N THR A 317 22.43 -3.00 2.30
CA THR A 317 23.45 -2.75 3.32
C THR A 317 23.25 -1.42 4.02
N ALA A 318 23.10 -0.33 3.26
CA ALA A 318 22.99 1.01 3.85
C ALA A 318 21.54 1.36 4.25
N ARG A 319 20.55 0.79 3.55
CA ARG A 319 19.10 1.00 3.76
C ARG A 319 18.70 2.45 3.93
N LYS A 320 19.40 3.36 3.24
CA LYS A 320 19.12 4.80 3.35
C LYS A 320 17.73 5.10 2.81
N THR A 321 17.02 5.98 3.50
CA THR A 321 15.65 6.38 3.19
C THR A 321 15.58 7.90 3.15
N MET A 322 14.97 8.45 2.11
CA MET A 322 14.66 9.87 2.03
C MET A 322 13.47 10.18 2.95
N ARG A 323 13.70 11.00 3.97
CA ARG A 323 12.60 11.52 4.80
C ARG A 323 12.00 12.75 4.12
N LEU A 324 10.67 12.79 4.04
CA LEU A 324 9.90 13.86 3.41
C LEU A 324 8.86 14.38 4.41
N GLY A 325 9.13 15.55 4.99
CA GLY A 325 8.25 16.19 5.96
C GLY A 325 8.68 17.61 6.25
N ARG A 326 8.63 18.02 7.53
CA ARG A 326 9.09 19.37 7.94
C ARG A 326 10.55 19.61 7.57
N GLU A 327 11.37 18.57 7.70
CA GLU A 327 12.74 18.53 7.24
C GLU A 327 12.86 17.39 6.24
N CYS A 328 13.48 17.68 5.10
CA CYS A 328 13.77 16.67 4.09
C CYS A 328 15.24 16.29 4.18
N GLY A 329 15.54 15.00 4.01
CA GLY A 329 16.92 14.56 4.05
C GLY A 329 17.10 13.05 3.94
N MET A 330 18.26 12.67 3.41
CA MET A 330 18.68 11.29 3.34
C MET A 330 19.24 10.85 4.70
N GLY A 331 18.73 9.75 5.24
CA GLY A 331 19.21 9.21 6.51
C GLY A 331 19.14 7.68 6.57
N PRO A 332 19.57 7.08 7.70
CA PRO A 332 19.33 5.67 7.97
C PRO A 332 17.83 5.34 7.88
N GLY A 333 17.49 4.13 7.47
CA GLY A 333 16.11 3.65 7.46
C GLY A 333 15.47 3.79 8.85
N PRO A 334 14.46 4.65 9.03
CA PRO A 334 13.86 4.89 10.33
C PRO A 334 13.10 3.65 10.82
N PHE A 335 13.05 3.47 12.14
CA PHE A 335 12.33 2.36 12.80
C PHE A 335 12.83 0.96 12.42
N ALA A 336 14.15 0.78 12.25
CA ALA A 336 14.74 -0.50 11.88
C ALA A 336 14.35 -1.64 12.84
N VAL A 337 14.33 -1.38 14.15
CA VAL A 337 13.96 -2.36 15.18
C VAL A 337 12.49 -2.79 15.09
N GLU A 338 11.57 -1.88 14.73
CA GLU A 338 10.14 -2.19 14.53
C GLU A 338 9.94 -3.13 13.34
N ARG A 339 10.74 -2.95 12.28
CA ARG A 339 10.75 -3.86 11.13
C ARG A 339 11.32 -5.22 11.52
N GLU A 340 12.47 -5.22 12.20
CA GLU A 340 13.21 -6.45 12.55
C GLU A 340 12.41 -7.38 13.44
N VAL A 341 11.70 -6.83 14.42
CA VAL A 341 10.87 -7.63 15.32
C VAL A 341 9.66 -8.25 14.62
N LEU A 342 9.19 -7.67 13.51
CA LEU A 342 8.05 -8.19 12.73
C LEU A 342 8.44 -9.07 11.55
N GLU A 343 9.71 -9.05 11.12
CA GLU A 343 10.23 -9.81 9.99
C GLU A 343 9.91 -11.32 10.06
N PRO A 344 9.96 -12.00 11.23
CA PRO A 344 9.65 -13.43 11.33
C PRO A 344 8.17 -13.78 11.14
N TYR A 345 7.26 -12.81 11.25
CA TYR A 345 5.80 -13.04 11.33
C TYR A 345 5.05 -12.60 10.06
N CYS A 346 5.79 -12.26 9.01
CA CYS A 346 5.25 -11.74 7.75
C CYS A 346 5.89 -12.44 6.57
#